data_AF-A0A1J7J944-F1
#
_entry.id   AF-A0A1J7J944-F1
#
_cell.length_a   1.000
_cell.length_b   1.000
_cell.length_c   1.000
_cell.angle_alpha   90.00
_cell.angle_beta   90.00
_cell.angle_gamma   90.00
#
_symmetry.space_group_name_H-M   'P 1'
#
loop_
_entity.id
_entity.type
_entity.pdbx_description
1 polymer ?
#
loop_
_entity_poly.entity_id
_entity_poly.type
_entity_poly.pdbx_seq_one_letter_code
_entity_poly.pdbx_strand_id
1 'polypeptide(L)'
;METQEQSQLFRLPLEVRYAIYGYLVPNAIHVFVRQGKLALSPCGEPEVSGDMRHLGYERKPVEDQSISCARSREDIWVRRLQSSWGPHWQCEEEAQGTAHEATRDETTTTLLLVCRRMHIDIAQVLVSDVVFQVTDLETLEHLAQGTTGSEPVSSPYAALSHAMPSLRKLHITLRLSLPFFRALSIVATTSSSSDSINTPQALITPMHTSVTECDAVTSWLQVWPFLALRLQGLQSLNLWLDHDESASWSLVNERAILSSIVASMLPQSIARLGVTVNLPMLHPRYENPERHYTKGSPPPPAFVVMNRRLRQDRFYEETGSGVGSVTYEPDFPALLDLIDFTADPDSGPLMTYEDVEELERESWSRGVNPENIIWEMASGLGPWPKTRPPFLPWRR
;
A
#
# COMPACT_ATOMS: atom_id res chain seq x y z
N MET A 1 27.90 -16.14 36.25
CA MET A 1 27.34 -15.40 35.10
C MET A 1 28.18 -14.16 34.91
N GLU A 2 28.83 -14.02 33.76
CA GLU A 2 29.49 -12.76 33.39
C GLU A 2 28.44 -11.65 33.32
N THR A 3 28.75 -10.48 33.87
CA THR A 3 27.84 -9.33 33.80
C THR A 3 27.81 -8.82 32.36
N GLN A 4 26.67 -8.27 31.90
CA GLN A 4 26.57 -7.73 30.53
C GLN A 4 27.71 -6.74 30.24
N GLU A 5 28.13 -5.96 31.24
CA GLU A 5 29.24 -5.00 31.18
C GLU A 5 30.62 -5.59 30.83
N GLN A 6 30.78 -6.91 30.92
CA GLN A 6 32.02 -7.60 30.56
C GLN A 6 32.11 -7.92 29.06
N SER A 7 31.00 -7.85 28.32
CA SER A 7 30.98 -8.09 26.87
C SER A 7 31.79 -7.02 26.12
N GLN A 8 32.71 -7.46 25.26
CA GLN A 8 33.51 -6.56 24.42
C GLN A 8 32.64 -5.70 23.50
N LEU A 9 31.50 -6.23 23.03
CA LEU A 9 30.56 -5.50 22.19
C LEU A 9 30.04 -4.24 22.91
N PHE A 10 29.74 -4.33 24.21
CA PHE A 10 29.19 -3.21 24.99
C PHE A 10 30.26 -2.23 25.49
N ARG A 11 31.55 -2.54 25.29
CA ARG A 11 32.66 -1.60 25.52
C ARG A 11 32.92 -0.69 24.31
N LEU A 12 32.37 -1.02 23.15
CA LEU A 12 32.47 -0.18 21.95
C LEU A 12 31.62 1.09 22.11
N PRO A 13 32.02 2.23 21.50
CA PRO A 13 31.20 3.43 21.41
C PRO A 13 29.81 3.14 20.82
N LEU A 14 28.81 3.93 21.22
CA LEU A 14 27.41 3.74 20.80
C LEU A 14 27.28 3.69 19.27
N GLU A 15 27.98 4.59 18.60
CA GLU A 15 27.96 4.76 17.15
C GLU A 15 28.47 3.52 16.43
N VAL A 16 29.54 2.89 16.96
CA VAL A 16 30.10 1.65 16.42
C VAL A 16 29.13 0.49 16.61
N ARG A 17 28.49 0.41 17.79
CA ARG A 17 27.47 -0.62 18.04
C ARG A 17 26.28 -0.45 17.10
N TYR A 18 25.79 0.76 16.91
CA TYR A 18 24.67 1.05 16.01
C TYR A 18 25.03 0.76 14.56
N ALA A 19 26.25 1.07 14.13
CA ALA A 19 26.74 0.67 12.81
C ALA A 19 26.73 -0.85 12.65
N ILE A 20 27.23 -1.62 13.64
CA ILE A 20 27.18 -3.09 13.62
C ILE A 20 25.73 -3.58 13.53
N TYR A 21 24.84 -3.07 14.38
CA TYR A 21 23.44 -3.46 14.36
C TYR A 21 22.75 -3.12 13.04
N GLY A 22 23.08 -1.98 12.43
CA GLY A 22 22.57 -1.58 11.11
C GLY A 22 22.96 -2.55 9.98
N TYR A 23 24.04 -3.32 10.13
CA TYR A 23 24.39 -4.40 9.20
C TYR A 23 23.62 -5.70 9.45
N LEU A 24 23.04 -5.87 10.65
CA LEU A 24 22.37 -7.11 11.07
C LEU A 24 20.84 -7.03 10.96
N VAL A 25 20.27 -5.85 11.13
CA VAL A 25 18.82 -5.62 10.98
C VAL A 25 18.47 -5.36 9.51
N PRO A 26 17.28 -5.78 9.04
CA PRO A 26 16.85 -5.48 7.69
C PRO A 26 16.53 -3.98 7.53
N ASN A 27 16.56 -3.50 6.29
CA ASN A 27 16.24 -2.11 5.96
C ASN A 27 14.74 -1.77 6.17
N ALA A 28 13.87 -2.78 6.12
CA ALA A 28 12.45 -2.65 6.40
C ALA A 28 11.92 -3.89 7.14
N ILE A 29 10.90 -3.66 7.97
CA ILE A 29 10.19 -4.70 8.70
C ILE A 29 8.69 -4.49 8.55
N HIS A 30 7.95 -5.58 8.40
CA HIS A 30 6.51 -5.57 8.61
C HIS A 30 6.21 -5.57 10.09
N VAL A 31 5.31 -4.69 10.49
CA VAL A 31 4.69 -4.68 11.82
C VAL A 31 3.25 -5.08 11.63
N PHE A 32 2.78 -6.06 12.40
CA PHE A 32 1.40 -6.51 12.34
C PHE A 32 0.93 -7.00 13.71
N VAL A 33 -0.38 -6.99 13.94
CA VAL A 33 -0.99 -7.55 15.16
C VAL A 33 -1.27 -9.04 14.96
N ARG A 34 -0.78 -9.87 15.88
CA ARG A 34 -1.07 -11.30 15.94
C ARG A 34 -1.48 -11.67 17.37
N GLN A 35 -2.71 -12.16 17.52
CA GLN A 35 -3.27 -12.51 18.83
C GLN A 35 -3.22 -11.33 19.83
N GLY A 36 -3.53 -10.13 19.34
CA GLY A 36 -3.54 -8.89 20.13
C GLY A 36 -2.17 -8.31 20.47
N LYS A 37 -1.07 -8.89 19.95
CA LYS A 37 0.30 -8.43 20.21
C LYS A 37 0.99 -8.03 18.92
N LEU A 38 1.89 -7.05 19.01
CA LEU A 38 2.77 -6.72 17.89
C LEU A 38 3.69 -7.91 17.57
N ALA A 39 3.83 -8.18 16.29
CA ALA A 39 4.77 -9.12 15.71
C ALA A 39 5.55 -8.43 14.59
N LEU A 40 6.76 -8.92 14.34
CA LEU A 40 7.64 -8.42 13.30
C LEU A 40 7.99 -9.54 12.32
N SER A 41 8.11 -9.18 11.05
CA SER A 41 8.80 -9.98 10.04
C SER A 41 9.66 -9.07 9.17
N PRO A 42 10.79 -9.55 8.62
CA PRO A 42 11.54 -8.78 7.63
C PRO A 42 10.66 -8.50 6.40
N CYS A 43 10.94 -7.40 5.71
CA CYS A 43 10.34 -7.09 4.41
C CYS A 43 11.36 -7.34 3.31
N GLY A 44 11.04 -8.26 2.38
CA GLY A 44 11.90 -8.59 1.23
C GLY A 44 11.89 -7.51 0.14
N GLU A 45 10.83 -6.70 0.09
CA GLU A 45 10.62 -5.67 -0.94
C GLU A 45 10.35 -4.30 -0.27
N PRO A 46 11.37 -3.65 0.32
CA PRO A 46 11.21 -2.41 1.08
C PRO A 46 10.75 -1.22 0.23
N GLU A 47 11.06 -1.24 -1.07
CA GLU A 47 10.72 -0.21 -2.03
C GLU A 47 9.77 -0.81 -3.06
N VAL A 48 8.47 -0.67 -2.81
CA VAL A 48 7.45 -0.85 -3.84
C VAL A 48 7.59 0.34 -4.80
N SER A 49 8.53 0.26 -5.75
CA SER A 49 8.72 1.29 -6.76
C SER A 49 7.44 1.44 -7.57
N GLY A 50 6.98 2.66 -7.81
CA GLY A 50 5.78 2.94 -8.63
C GLY A 50 5.88 2.42 -10.07
N ASP A 51 7.10 2.11 -10.53
CA ASP A 51 7.41 1.59 -11.87
C ASP A 51 7.18 0.07 -11.99
N MET A 52 7.06 -0.66 -10.87
CA MET A 52 6.78 -2.09 -10.92
C MET A 52 5.31 -2.32 -11.28
N ARG A 53 5.10 -3.00 -12.40
CA ARG A 53 3.80 -3.43 -12.92
C ARG A 53 3.20 -4.48 -11.98
N HIS A 54 2.58 -4.05 -10.89
CA HIS A 54 1.81 -4.91 -9.97
C HIS A 54 0.43 -5.27 -10.55
N LEU A 55 0.42 -5.78 -11.78
CA LEU A 55 -0.79 -6.10 -12.54
C LEU A 55 -1.48 -7.38 -12.02
N GLY A 56 -0.78 -8.16 -11.19
CA GLY A 56 -1.25 -9.41 -10.63
C GLY A 56 -0.69 -10.65 -11.35
N TYR A 57 -0.12 -10.48 -12.55
CA TYR A 57 0.54 -11.56 -13.29
C TYR A 57 1.77 -12.10 -12.55
N GLU A 58 2.54 -11.22 -11.91
CA GLU A 58 3.74 -11.55 -11.11
C GLU A 58 3.44 -12.47 -9.91
N ARG A 59 2.17 -12.57 -9.53
CA ARG A 59 1.72 -13.40 -8.41
C ARG A 59 1.51 -14.86 -8.79
N LYS A 60 1.50 -15.17 -10.08
CA LYS A 60 1.29 -16.52 -10.59
C LYS A 60 2.42 -17.45 -10.12
N PRO A 61 2.12 -18.66 -9.60
CA PRO A 61 3.18 -19.59 -9.20
C PRO A 61 3.96 -20.10 -10.42
N VAL A 62 5.29 -20.14 -10.27
CA VAL A 62 6.26 -20.64 -11.26
C VAL A 62 6.01 -22.13 -11.54
N GLU A 63 6.20 -22.55 -12.79
CA GLU A 63 5.93 -23.93 -13.24
C GLU A 63 6.76 -25.02 -12.54
N ASP A 64 7.91 -24.66 -11.99
CA ASP A 64 8.87 -25.60 -11.39
C ASP A 64 8.59 -25.92 -9.90
N GLN A 65 7.61 -25.23 -9.30
CA GLN A 65 7.13 -25.62 -7.97
C GLN A 65 6.41 -26.97 -8.12
N SER A 66 6.74 -27.94 -7.26
CA SER A 66 6.28 -29.34 -7.26
C SER A 66 4.77 -29.54 -7.04
N ILE A 67 3.96 -28.63 -7.56
CA ILE A 67 2.52 -28.54 -7.48
C ILE A 67 1.97 -29.42 -8.60
N SER A 68 1.64 -30.66 -8.24
CA SER A 68 1.27 -31.71 -9.20
C SER A 68 -0.04 -31.48 -9.98
N CYS A 69 -0.83 -30.44 -9.67
CA CYS A 69 -2.09 -30.19 -10.37
C CYS A 69 -2.35 -28.71 -10.69
N ALA A 70 -3.02 -28.46 -11.83
CA ALA A 70 -3.36 -27.12 -12.29
C ALA A 70 -4.29 -26.36 -11.33
N ARG A 71 -5.22 -27.07 -10.65
CA ARG A 71 -6.14 -26.48 -9.67
C ARG A 71 -5.40 -25.84 -8.50
N SER A 72 -4.42 -26.53 -7.92
CA SER A 72 -3.61 -25.97 -6.83
C SER A 72 -2.77 -24.75 -7.25
N ARG A 73 -2.44 -24.59 -8.54
CA ARG A 73 -1.74 -23.41 -9.04
C ARG A 73 -2.65 -22.20 -9.14
N GLU A 74 -3.88 -22.41 -9.62
CA GLU A 74 -4.90 -21.36 -9.67
C GLU A 74 -5.30 -20.92 -8.26
N ASP A 75 -5.50 -21.86 -7.33
CA ASP A 75 -5.81 -21.56 -5.93
C ASP A 75 -4.71 -20.69 -5.27
N ILE A 76 -3.44 -21.01 -5.52
CA ILE A 76 -2.30 -20.20 -5.04
C ILE A 76 -2.33 -18.80 -5.66
N TRP A 77 -2.57 -18.71 -6.97
CA TRP A 77 -2.61 -17.42 -7.65
C TRP A 77 -3.77 -16.55 -7.13
N VAL A 78 -4.96 -17.14 -6.99
CA VAL A 78 -6.15 -16.51 -6.41
C VAL A 78 -5.86 -15.97 -5.02
N ARG A 79 -5.31 -16.81 -4.13
CA ARG A 79 -4.94 -16.40 -2.78
C ARG A 79 -3.99 -15.20 -2.77
N ARG A 80 -2.97 -15.21 -3.63
CA ARG A 80 -2.01 -14.09 -3.75
C ARG A 80 -2.64 -12.84 -4.35
N LEU A 81 -3.56 -12.97 -5.31
CA LEU A 81 -4.33 -11.86 -5.88
C LEU A 81 -5.31 -11.25 -4.88
N GLN A 82 -5.72 -12.01 -3.86
CA GLN A 82 -6.59 -11.56 -2.78
C GLN A 82 -5.83 -11.07 -1.54
N SER A 83 -4.50 -11.12 -1.55
CA SER A 83 -3.66 -10.59 -0.48
C SER A 83 -4.06 -9.16 -0.12
N SER A 84 -4.31 -8.94 1.18
CA SER A 84 -4.57 -7.62 1.74
C SER A 84 -3.29 -6.79 1.87
N TRP A 85 -2.12 -7.44 1.82
CA TRP A 85 -0.80 -6.81 1.83
C TRP A 85 -0.40 -6.25 0.46
N GLY A 86 -1.24 -6.41 -0.56
CA GLY A 86 -1.10 -5.81 -1.88
C GLY A 86 0.20 -6.23 -2.56
N PRO A 87 1.13 -5.30 -2.88
CA PRO A 87 2.43 -5.62 -3.46
C PRO A 87 3.27 -6.52 -2.54
N HIS A 88 3.10 -6.44 -1.22
CA HIS A 88 3.85 -7.25 -0.25
C HIS A 88 3.25 -8.66 -0.02
N TRP A 89 2.53 -9.22 -1.00
CA TRP A 89 1.87 -10.52 -0.87
C TRP A 89 2.84 -11.65 -0.49
N GLN A 90 4.10 -11.60 -0.94
CA GLN A 90 5.13 -12.58 -0.58
C GLN A 90 5.46 -12.52 0.92
N CYS A 91 5.60 -11.30 1.46
CA CYS A 91 5.85 -11.09 2.88
C CYS A 91 4.68 -11.58 3.73
N GLU A 92 3.44 -11.51 3.21
CA GLU A 92 2.27 -12.11 3.86
C GLU A 92 2.39 -13.63 3.92
N GLU A 93 2.81 -14.29 2.82
CA GLU A 93 3.00 -15.76 2.80
C GLU A 93 4.06 -16.19 3.83
N GLU A 94 5.15 -15.43 3.93
CA GLU A 94 6.22 -15.69 4.91
C GLU A 94 5.73 -15.50 6.35
N ALA A 95 5.02 -14.40 6.63
CA ALA A 95 4.48 -14.09 7.95
C ALA A 95 3.44 -15.14 8.41
N GLN A 96 2.64 -15.66 7.48
CA GLN A 96 1.68 -16.73 7.72
C GLN A 96 2.33 -18.11 7.78
N GLY A 97 3.58 -18.27 7.32
CA GLY A 97 4.26 -19.55 7.23
C GLY A 97 3.69 -20.45 6.13
N THR A 98 3.06 -19.87 5.11
CA THR A 98 2.50 -20.56 3.94
C THR A 98 3.48 -20.57 2.76
N ALA A 99 4.58 -19.82 2.85
CA ALA A 99 5.68 -19.87 1.89
C ALA A 99 6.38 -21.25 1.90
N HIS A 100 6.51 -21.85 0.72
CA HIS A 100 7.07 -23.20 0.55
C HIS A 100 8.58 -23.31 0.84
N GLU A 101 9.32 -22.20 0.86
CA GLU A 101 10.79 -22.17 0.97
C GLU A 101 11.33 -21.23 2.07
N ALA A 102 10.48 -20.64 2.91
CA ALA A 102 10.91 -19.59 3.83
C ALA A 102 11.76 -20.15 4.99
N THR A 103 13.07 -19.93 4.93
CA THR A 103 13.87 -19.79 6.15
C THR A 103 13.36 -18.55 6.88
N ARG A 104 12.68 -18.73 8.01
CA ARG A 104 12.31 -17.60 8.87
C ARG A 104 13.58 -16.88 9.27
N ASP A 105 13.81 -15.71 8.71
CA ASP A 105 14.87 -14.83 9.18
C ASP A 105 14.42 -14.23 10.52
N GLU A 106 14.75 -14.94 11.59
CA GLU A 106 14.47 -14.57 12.98
C GLU A 106 15.59 -13.68 13.55
N THR A 107 16.49 -13.13 12.72
CA THR A 107 17.66 -12.37 13.18
C THR A 107 17.24 -11.19 14.07
N THR A 108 16.27 -10.38 13.63
CA THR A 108 15.79 -9.21 14.41
C THR A 108 15.21 -9.63 15.76
N THR A 109 14.34 -10.64 15.77
CA THR A 109 13.74 -11.18 17.01
C THR A 109 14.80 -11.76 17.93
N THR A 110 15.78 -12.47 17.37
CA THR A 110 16.90 -13.03 18.11
C THR A 110 17.72 -11.92 18.78
N LEU A 111 18.04 -10.85 18.05
CA LEU A 111 18.77 -9.70 18.57
C LEU A 111 18.02 -8.99 19.71
N LEU A 112 16.69 -8.84 19.59
CA LEU A 112 15.84 -8.30 20.65
C LEU A 112 15.83 -9.17 21.93
N LEU A 113 16.09 -10.46 21.80
CA LEU A 113 16.05 -11.44 22.89
C LEU A 113 17.40 -11.72 23.56
N VAL A 114 18.53 -11.27 22.99
CA VAL A 114 19.88 -11.58 23.53
C VAL A 114 20.05 -11.09 24.97
N CYS A 115 19.85 -9.80 25.21
CA CYS A 115 19.96 -9.21 26.55
C CYS A 115 19.30 -7.84 26.61
N ARG A 116 19.03 -7.34 27.83
CA ARG A 116 18.35 -6.04 28.04
C ARG A 116 19.05 -4.87 27.35
N ARG A 117 20.38 -4.83 27.36
CA ARG A 117 21.13 -3.72 26.74
C ARG A 117 21.01 -3.75 25.22
N MET A 118 21.23 -4.91 24.60
CA MET A 118 21.06 -5.09 23.16
C MET A 118 19.62 -4.83 22.73
N HIS A 119 18.64 -5.30 23.49
CA HIS A 119 17.22 -5.03 23.26
C HIS A 119 16.91 -3.52 23.12
N ILE A 120 17.44 -2.69 24.04
CA ILE A 120 17.26 -1.23 23.97
C ILE A 120 17.98 -0.64 22.75
N ASP A 121 19.21 -1.05 22.49
CA ASP A 121 19.97 -0.52 21.35
C ASP A 121 19.30 -0.88 20.01
N ILE A 122 18.88 -2.14 19.84
CA ILE A 122 18.22 -2.64 18.63
C ILE A 122 16.88 -1.95 18.43
N ALA A 123 16.08 -1.80 19.50
CA ALA A 123 14.83 -1.04 19.42
C ALA A 123 15.06 0.40 18.94
N GLN A 124 16.14 1.04 19.40
CA GLN A 124 16.50 2.40 18.96
C GLN A 124 16.95 2.44 17.48
N VAL A 125 17.76 1.47 17.04
CA VAL A 125 18.19 1.36 15.63
C VAL A 125 16.99 1.15 14.72
N LEU A 126 16.07 0.24 15.10
CA LEU A 126 14.86 -0.04 14.33
C LEU A 126 14.04 1.24 14.10
N VAL A 127 13.69 1.98 15.17
CA VAL A 127 12.85 3.18 14.99
C VAL A 127 13.57 4.33 14.29
N SER A 128 14.91 4.38 14.35
CA SER A 128 15.68 5.49 13.78
C SER A 128 15.98 5.31 12.29
N ASP A 129 16.29 4.08 11.86
CA ASP A 129 16.89 3.86 10.54
C ASP A 129 16.08 2.91 9.65
N VAL A 130 15.27 2.02 10.23
CA VAL A 130 14.49 0.99 9.53
C VAL A 130 13.10 1.51 9.15
N VAL A 131 12.60 1.08 8.00
CA VAL A 131 11.22 1.38 7.55
C VAL A 131 10.24 0.43 8.22
N PHE A 132 9.21 0.99 8.86
CA PHE A 132 8.11 0.22 9.42
C PHE A 132 7.01 0.10 8.37
N GLN A 133 6.72 -1.10 7.93
CA GLN A 133 5.68 -1.41 6.94
C GLN A 133 4.43 -1.92 7.66
N VAL A 134 3.30 -1.24 7.47
CA VAL A 134 2.00 -1.61 8.04
C VAL A 134 1.02 -1.89 6.91
N THR A 135 0.33 -3.02 6.97
CA THR A 135 -0.50 -3.50 5.85
C THR A 135 -1.99 -3.60 6.16
N ASP A 136 -2.40 -3.24 7.38
CA ASP A 136 -3.79 -3.36 7.83
C ASP A 136 -4.16 -2.26 8.84
N LEU A 137 -5.46 -2.01 8.96
CA LEU A 137 -5.99 -0.94 9.80
C LEU A 137 -5.95 -1.28 11.29
N GLU A 138 -6.06 -2.56 11.66
CA GLU A 138 -5.99 -3.02 13.06
C GLU A 138 -4.62 -2.69 13.66
N THR A 139 -3.56 -2.94 12.91
CA THR A 139 -2.18 -2.63 13.31
C THR A 139 -1.97 -1.12 13.40
N LEU A 140 -2.49 -0.33 12.46
CA LEU A 140 -2.44 1.13 12.57
C LEU A 140 -3.15 1.65 13.81
N GLU A 141 -4.30 1.08 14.14
CA GLU A 141 -5.05 1.40 15.35
C GLU A 141 -4.26 1.03 16.61
N HIS A 142 -3.63 -0.13 16.64
CA HIS A 142 -2.74 -0.53 17.74
C HIS A 142 -1.53 0.41 17.89
N LEU A 143 -0.95 0.86 16.76
CA LEU A 143 0.11 1.87 16.76
C LEU A 143 -0.39 3.26 17.16
N ALA A 144 -1.65 3.59 16.91
CA ALA A 144 -2.25 4.85 17.32
C ALA A 144 -2.53 4.89 18.84
N GLN A 145 -3.15 3.84 19.38
CA GLN A 145 -3.64 3.81 20.76
C GLN A 145 -2.53 3.78 21.82
N GLY A 146 -1.34 3.26 21.49
CA GLY A 146 -0.30 3.05 22.49
C GLY A 146 -0.56 1.83 23.37
N THR A 147 0.49 1.34 24.02
CA THR A 147 0.34 0.34 25.07
C THR A 147 -0.34 1.01 26.28
N THR A 148 -1.66 0.97 26.31
CA THR A 148 -2.50 1.43 27.42
C THR A 148 -2.40 0.43 28.58
N GLY A 149 -1.28 0.47 29.31
CA GLY A 149 -1.20 0.09 30.73
C GLY A 149 -1.46 -1.36 31.17
N SER A 150 -1.69 -2.34 30.30
CA SER A 150 -1.98 -3.72 30.71
C SER A 150 -1.26 -4.83 29.91
N GLU A 151 -0.24 -4.49 29.11
CA GLU A 151 0.57 -5.51 28.47
C GLU A 151 1.42 -6.24 29.53
N PRO A 152 1.35 -7.58 29.64
CA PRO A 152 2.26 -8.32 30.50
C PRO A 152 3.70 -8.06 30.04
N VAL A 153 4.59 -7.84 31.01
CA VAL A 153 6.03 -7.46 30.91
C VAL A 153 6.89 -8.36 30.00
N SER A 154 6.33 -9.39 29.37
CA SER A 154 7.03 -10.46 28.66
C SER A 154 6.98 -10.37 27.12
N SER A 155 6.48 -9.29 26.52
CA SER A 155 6.57 -9.13 25.06
C SER A 155 8.01 -8.73 24.65
N PRO A 156 8.66 -9.46 23.71
CA PRO A 156 9.98 -9.09 23.20
C PRO A 156 10.00 -7.76 22.45
N TYR A 157 8.83 -7.19 22.18
CA TYR A 157 8.65 -5.94 21.45
C TYR A 157 8.30 -4.76 22.37
N ALA A 158 8.30 -4.95 23.69
CA ALA A 158 7.91 -3.90 24.64
C ALA A 158 8.79 -2.63 24.54
N ALA A 159 10.09 -2.76 24.26
CA ALA A 159 10.94 -1.57 24.05
C ALA A 159 10.58 -0.81 22.78
N LEU A 160 10.04 -1.47 21.75
CA LEU A 160 9.59 -0.80 20.53
C LEU A 160 8.44 0.14 20.84
N SER A 161 7.46 -0.29 21.65
CA SER A 161 6.34 0.56 22.06
C SER A 161 6.79 1.85 22.74
N HIS A 162 7.87 1.80 23.53
CA HIS A 162 8.49 2.96 24.18
C HIS A 162 9.34 3.80 23.22
N ALA A 163 9.99 3.17 22.25
CA ALA A 163 10.82 3.84 21.25
C ALA A 163 10.01 4.44 20.10
N MET A 164 8.73 4.06 19.92
CA MET A 164 7.84 4.54 18.85
C MET A 164 7.82 6.05 18.63
N PRO A 165 7.89 6.92 19.66
CA PRO A 165 7.95 8.37 19.40
C PRO A 165 9.16 8.83 18.59
N SER A 166 10.21 8.01 18.52
CA SER A 166 11.40 8.24 17.70
C SER A 166 11.33 7.61 16.30
N LEU A 167 10.20 6.98 15.94
CA LEU A 167 10.02 6.36 14.63
C LEU A 167 10.15 7.40 13.53
N ARG A 168 11.06 7.19 12.57
CA ARG A 168 11.33 8.14 11.49
C ARG A 168 10.65 7.82 10.17
N LYS A 169 10.44 6.54 9.86
CA LYS A 169 9.95 6.08 8.55
C LYS A 169 8.79 5.11 8.72
N LEU A 170 7.63 5.48 8.21
CA LEU A 170 6.42 4.65 8.24
C LEU A 170 5.87 4.50 6.83
N HIS A 171 5.75 3.27 6.36
CA HIS A 171 5.10 2.92 5.12
C HIS A 171 3.80 2.18 5.44
N ILE A 172 2.73 2.57 4.78
CA ILE A 172 1.39 2.05 5.00
C ILE A 172 0.85 1.59 3.65
N THR A 173 0.50 0.32 3.54
CA THR A 173 -0.08 -0.28 2.34
C THR A 173 -1.44 -0.85 2.69
N LEU A 174 -2.51 -0.18 2.27
CA LEU A 174 -3.86 -0.60 2.60
C LEU A 174 -4.65 -0.93 1.35
N ARG A 175 -5.09 -2.18 1.26
CA ARG A 175 -6.10 -2.63 0.30
C ARG A 175 -7.39 -2.89 1.05
N LEU A 176 -8.34 -1.96 0.96
CA LEU A 176 -9.60 -1.98 1.72
C LEU A 176 -10.78 -2.17 0.77
N SER A 177 -11.96 -2.46 1.30
CA SER A 177 -13.13 -2.66 0.44
C SER A 177 -13.57 -1.36 -0.25
N LEU A 178 -14.10 -1.43 -1.47
CA LEU A 178 -14.69 -0.24 -2.11
C LEU A 178 -15.84 0.38 -1.29
N PRO A 179 -16.73 -0.41 -0.64
CA PRO A 179 -17.73 0.12 0.30
C PRO A 179 -17.14 0.99 1.41
N PHE A 180 -15.99 0.62 1.98
CA PHE A 180 -15.29 1.44 2.98
C PHE A 180 -14.99 2.84 2.45
N PHE A 181 -14.42 2.96 1.24
CA PHE A 181 -14.10 4.26 0.65
C PHE A 181 -15.34 5.09 0.32
N ARG A 182 -16.44 4.45 -0.09
CA ARG A 182 -17.72 5.11 -0.31
C ARG A 182 -18.30 5.65 1.01
N ALA A 183 -18.28 4.85 2.07
CA ALA A 183 -18.73 5.25 3.39
C ALA A 183 -17.93 6.45 3.92
N LEU A 184 -16.61 6.43 3.77
CA LEU A 184 -15.74 7.55 4.16
C LEU A 184 -16.09 8.85 3.41
N SER A 185 -16.40 8.77 2.11
CA SER A 185 -16.83 9.93 1.32
C SER A 185 -18.14 10.53 1.84
N ILE A 186 -19.11 9.69 2.25
CA ILE A 186 -20.40 10.17 2.78
C ILE A 186 -20.15 10.98 4.06
N VAL A 187 -19.36 10.44 4.99
CA VAL A 187 -19.02 11.12 6.26
C VAL A 187 -18.40 12.49 5.98
N ALA A 188 -17.39 12.57 5.09
CA ALA A 188 -16.73 13.83 4.74
C ALA A 188 -17.71 14.89 4.18
N THR A 189 -18.65 14.48 3.32
CA THR A 189 -19.66 15.40 2.76
C THR A 189 -20.64 15.90 3.81
N THR A 190 -21.10 15.03 4.72
CA THR A 190 -22.05 15.41 5.78
C THR A 190 -21.43 16.33 6.85
N SER A 191 -20.15 16.16 7.16
CA SER A 191 -19.42 17.05 8.08
C SER A 191 -19.23 18.46 7.51
N SER A 192 -19.18 18.58 6.18
CA SER A 192 -19.00 19.88 5.50
C SER A 192 -20.29 20.71 5.42
N SER A 193 -21.45 20.08 5.61
CA SER A 193 -22.77 20.71 5.45
C SER A 193 -23.48 21.06 6.77
N SER A 194 -22.86 20.79 7.93
CA SER A 194 -23.56 20.81 9.23
C SER A 194 -22.85 21.70 10.25
N ASP A 195 -23.38 22.91 10.49
CA ASP A 195 -22.99 23.86 11.55
C ASP A 195 -23.41 23.44 12.97
N SER A 196 -23.70 22.15 13.23
CA SER A 196 -24.17 21.70 14.55
C SER A 196 -23.19 20.73 15.21
N ILE A 197 -22.52 21.23 16.24
CA ILE A 197 -21.75 20.46 17.23
C ILE A 197 -22.70 19.42 17.86
N ASN A 198 -22.56 18.15 17.50
CA ASN A 198 -22.85 17.00 18.37
C ASN A 198 -22.20 15.72 17.80
N THR A 199 -21.65 14.94 18.72
CA THR A 199 -20.99 13.62 18.66
C THR A 199 -21.14 12.75 17.39
N PRO A 200 -20.04 12.12 16.88
CA PRO A 200 -20.05 11.31 15.65
C PRO A 200 -20.88 10.03 15.66
N GLN A 201 -21.43 9.61 16.80
CA GLN A 201 -22.04 8.27 16.96
C GLN A 201 -23.48 8.13 16.46
N ALA A 202 -24.18 9.23 16.16
CA ALA A 202 -25.60 9.17 15.79
C ALA A 202 -25.89 9.29 14.28
N LEU A 203 -24.87 9.45 13.43
CA LEU A 203 -25.06 9.79 12.00
C LEU A 203 -24.72 8.66 11.01
N ILE A 204 -24.20 7.53 11.48
CA ILE A 204 -23.88 6.39 10.61
C ILE A 204 -25.08 5.42 10.57
N THR A 205 -26.13 5.79 9.84
CA THR A 205 -27.06 4.78 9.30
C THR A 205 -27.32 5.02 7.81
N PRO A 206 -26.34 4.75 6.92
CA PRO A 206 -26.63 4.51 5.52
C PRO A 206 -27.39 3.18 5.40
N MET A 207 -28.45 3.12 4.58
CA MET A 207 -29.26 1.92 4.32
C MET A 207 -28.48 0.71 3.75
N HIS A 208 -27.15 0.80 3.56
CA HIS A 208 -26.35 -0.20 2.84
C HIS A 208 -24.92 -0.45 3.39
N THR A 209 -24.50 0.15 4.50
CA THR A 209 -23.14 -0.12 5.06
C THR A 209 -23.21 -1.16 6.16
N SER A 210 -22.31 -2.15 6.10
CA SER A 210 -22.19 -3.16 7.15
C SER A 210 -21.65 -2.55 8.45
N VAL A 211 -21.96 -3.14 9.61
CA VAL A 211 -21.45 -2.69 10.92
C VAL A 211 -19.92 -2.66 10.92
N THR A 212 -19.29 -3.64 10.29
CA THR A 212 -17.84 -3.75 10.13
C THR A 212 -17.22 -2.60 9.33
N GLU A 213 -17.91 -2.06 8.33
CA GLU A 213 -17.43 -0.89 7.58
C GLU A 213 -17.51 0.40 8.41
N CYS A 214 -18.56 0.56 9.20
CA CYS A 214 -18.73 1.70 10.09
C CYS A 214 -17.61 1.77 11.13
N ASP A 215 -17.24 0.63 11.70
CA ASP A 215 -16.12 0.51 12.64
C ASP A 215 -14.81 0.87 11.96
N ALA A 216 -14.54 0.32 10.76
CA ALA A 216 -13.32 0.64 10.00
C ALA A 216 -13.22 2.13 9.65
N VAL A 217 -14.31 2.78 9.21
CA VAL A 217 -14.32 4.23 8.92
C VAL A 217 -14.02 5.03 10.19
N THR A 218 -14.57 4.60 11.32
CA THR A 218 -14.30 5.23 12.62
C THR A 218 -12.83 5.08 13.01
N SER A 219 -12.27 3.87 12.91
CA SER A 219 -10.86 3.60 13.15
C SER A 219 -9.97 4.45 12.24
N TRP A 220 -10.30 4.56 10.94
CA TRP A 220 -9.56 5.41 10.00
C TRP A 220 -9.53 6.87 10.46
N LEU A 221 -10.67 7.45 10.81
CA LEU A 221 -10.75 8.85 11.23
C LEU A 221 -10.00 9.12 12.54
N GLN A 222 -10.00 8.14 13.46
CA GLN A 222 -9.37 8.28 14.77
C GLN A 222 -7.85 8.04 14.74
N VAL A 223 -7.37 7.13 13.88
CA VAL A 223 -5.95 6.75 13.82
C VAL A 223 -5.04 7.94 13.56
N TRP A 224 -5.40 8.85 12.64
CA TRP A 224 -4.49 9.91 12.20
C TRP A 224 -4.12 10.93 13.31
N PRO A 225 -5.07 11.49 14.08
CA PRO A 225 -4.74 12.37 15.20
C PRO A 225 -3.84 11.69 16.25
N PHE A 226 -4.10 10.42 16.57
CA PHE A 226 -3.34 9.68 17.57
C PHE A 226 -1.93 9.33 17.08
N LEU A 227 -1.79 8.91 15.81
CA LEU A 227 -0.48 8.71 15.19
C LEU A 227 0.31 10.03 15.16
N ALA A 228 -0.33 11.15 14.83
CA ALA A 228 0.33 12.45 14.81
C ALA A 228 0.89 12.84 16.19
N LEU A 229 0.13 12.56 17.25
CA LEU A 229 0.55 12.81 18.63
C LEU A 229 1.69 11.88 19.07
N ARG A 230 1.64 10.60 18.68
CA ARG A 230 2.56 9.58 19.14
C ARG A 230 3.88 9.57 18.37
N LEU A 231 3.85 9.78 17.06
CA LEU A 231 4.99 9.64 16.15
C LEU A 231 5.65 11.00 15.85
N GLN A 232 6.04 11.73 16.89
CA GLN A 232 6.60 13.08 16.76
C GLN A 232 7.95 13.12 16.02
N GLY A 233 8.67 11.99 16.01
CA GLY A 233 9.92 11.82 15.28
C GLY A 233 9.75 11.46 13.80
N LEU A 234 8.51 11.34 13.30
CA LEU A 234 8.25 10.88 11.94
C LEU A 234 8.75 11.89 10.90
N GLN A 235 9.55 11.42 9.96
CA GLN A 235 10.15 12.23 8.89
C GLN A 235 9.63 11.83 7.51
N SER A 236 9.27 10.56 7.34
CA SER A 236 8.75 10.02 6.09
C SER A 236 7.52 9.17 6.36
N LEU A 237 6.41 9.56 5.72
CA LEU A 237 5.18 8.78 5.65
C LEU A 237 4.92 8.42 4.19
N ASN A 238 4.90 7.13 3.87
CA ASN A 238 4.51 6.64 2.55
C ASN A 238 3.17 5.91 2.66
N LEU A 239 2.21 6.32 1.85
CA LEU A 239 0.87 5.73 1.78
C LEU A 239 0.71 5.07 0.42
N TRP A 240 0.33 3.81 0.39
CA TRP A 240 -0.11 3.08 -0.78
C TRP A 240 -1.54 2.62 -0.51
N LEU A 241 -2.49 3.09 -1.33
CA LEU A 241 -3.91 2.79 -1.14
C LEU A 241 -4.47 2.10 -2.38
N ASP A 242 -5.35 1.12 -2.19
CA ASP A 242 -6.13 0.48 -3.24
C ASP A 242 -7.43 -0.10 -2.65
N HIS A 243 -8.30 -0.59 -3.53
CA HIS A 243 -9.42 -1.45 -3.13
C HIS A 243 -9.39 -2.83 -3.79
N ASP A 244 -10.17 -3.74 -3.23
CA ASP A 244 -10.22 -5.16 -3.59
C ASP A 244 -11.10 -5.50 -4.80
N GLU A 245 -12.10 -4.67 -5.12
CA GLU A 245 -12.98 -4.87 -6.30
C GLU A 245 -12.34 -4.53 -7.65
N SER A 246 -12.83 -5.09 -8.76
CA SER A 246 -12.34 -4.79 -10.12
C SER A 246 -12.74 -3.40 -10.65
N ALA A 247 -13.74 -2.75 -10.05
CA ALA A 247 -14.22 -1.45 -10.50
C ALA A 247 -13.10 -0.38 -10.48
N SER A 248 -13.15 0.62 -11.36
CA SER A 248 -12.07 1.62 -11.44
C SER A 248 -11.88 2.42 -10.14
N TRP A 249 -10.62 2.71 -9.80
CA TRP A 249 -10.26 3.58 -8.66
C TRP A 249 -10.92 4.96 -8.73
N SER A 250 -11.31 5.43 -9.92
CA SER A 250 -11.98 6.73 -10.09
C SER A 250 -13.37 6.81 -9.44
N LEU A 251 -13.89 5.70 -8.91
CA LEU A 251 -15.07 5.70 -8.06
C LEU A 251 -14.79 6.19 -6.64
N VAL A 252 -13.53 6.32 -6.25
CA VAL A 252 -13.08 6.69 -4.90
C VAL A 252 -12.88 8.21 -4.77
N ASN A 253 -13.37 8.79 -3.67
CA ASN A 253 -13.15 10.21 -3.37
C ASN A 253 -11.80 10.43 -2.67
N GLU A 254 -10.75 10.63 -3.46
CA GLU A 254 -9.38 10.84 -2.98
C GLU A 254 -9.25 12.03 -2.02
N ARG A 255 -9.98 13.11 -2.29
CA ARG A 255 -9.96 14.31 -1.44
C ARG A 255 -10.53 14.02 -0.06
N ALA A 256 -11.62 13.24 0.02
CA ALA A 256 -12.18 12.81 1.30
C ALA A 256 -11.19 11.95 2.11
N ILE A 257 -10.53 10.98 1.45
CA ILE A 257 -9.50 10.13 2.08
C ILE A 257 -8.36 10.97 2.65
N LEU A 258 -7.78 11.84 1.83
CA LEU A 258 -6.60 12.59 2.22
C LEU A 258 -6.93 13.73 3.20
N SER A 259 -8.17 14.21 3.24
CA SER A 259 -8.57 15.30 4.15
C SER A 259 -8.27 14.97 5.62
N SER A 260 -8.57 13.75 6.10
CA SER A 260 -8.35 13.36 7.50
C SER A 260 -6.87 13.23 7.84
N ILE A 261 -6.08 12.70 6.90
CA ILE A 261 -4.63 12.56 7.03
C ILE A 261 -4.00 13.95 7.09
N VAL A 262 -4.32 14.80 6.10
CA VAL A 262 -3.77 16.15 5.97
C VAL A 262 -4.12 17.01 7.18
N ALA A 263 -5.36 16.97 7.67
CA ALA A 263 -5.79 17.75 8.83
C ALA A 263 -5.02 17.36 10.11
N SER A 264 -4.67 16.08 10.25
CA SER A 264 -3.99 15.56 11.44
C SER A 264 -2.46 15.73 11.37
N MET A 265 -1.88 15.51 10.19
CA MET A 265 -0.44 15.44 9.95
C MET A 265 0.15 16.76 9.45
N LEU A 266 -0.44 17.91 9.82
CA LEU A 266 0.06 19.21 9.41
C LEU A 266 1.53 19.39 9.86
N PRO A 267 2.38 20.11 9.08
CA PRO A 267 3.78 20.33 9.43
C PRO A 267 4.01 21.05 10.77
N GLN A 268 2.98 21.71 11.30
CA GLN A 268 3.00 22.31 12.64
C GLN A 268 2.96 21.23 13.74
N SER A 269 2.33 20.09 13.46
CA SER A 269 2.25 18.93 14.34
C SER A 269 3.53 18.08 14.27
N ILE A 270 4.12 17.94 13.07
CA ILE A 270 5.33 17.13 12.85
C ILE A 270 6.31 17.91 11.96
N ALA A 271 7.37 18.44 12.57
CA ALA A 271 8.37 19.22 11.87
C ALA A 271 9.15 18.34 10.87
N ARG A 272 9.19 18.76 9.60
CA ARG A 272 9.93 18.10 8.49
C ARG A 272 9.34 16.77 8.00
N LEU A 273 8.05 16.52 8.24
CA LEU A 273 7.36 15.36 7.66
C LEU A 273 7.22 15.52 6.14
N GLY A 274 7.77 14.57 5.38
CA GLY A 274 7.42 14.35 3.98
C GLY A 274 6.37 13.25 3.86
N VAL A 275 5.26 13.54 3.18
CA VAL A 275 4.20 12.57 2.91
C VAL A 275 4.22 12.23 1.42
N THR A 276 4.30 10.93 1.10
CA THR A 276 4.12 10.43 -0.27
C THR A 276 2.86 9.58 -0.31
N VAL A 277 1.99 9.81 -1.30
CA VAL A 277 0.76 9.05 -1.50
C VAL A 277 0.78 8.44 -2.89
N ASN A 278 0.75 7.12 -2.96
CA ASN A 278 0.71 6.32 -4.18
C ASN A 278 -0.72 5.83 -4.39
N LEU A 279 -1.40 6.42 -5.37
CA LEU A 279 -2.78 6.08 -5.73
C LEU A 279 -2.84 5.48 -7.13
N PRO A 280 -3.79 4.59 -7.43
CA PRO A 280 -4.04 4.15 -8.80
C PRO A 280 -4.27 5.32 -9.76
N MET A 281 -4.01 5.06 -11.04
CA MET A 281 -4.39 5.96 -12.12
C MET A 281 -5.89 6.24 -12.12
N LEU A 282 -6.25 7.43 -12.60
CA LEU A 282 -7.65 7.79 -12.80
C LEU A 282 -8.06 7.53 -14.24
N HIS A 283 -9.20 6.88 -14.39
CA HIS A 283 -9.86 6.65 -15.64
C HIS A 283 -10.50 7.96 -16.13
N PRO A 284 -10.12 8.48 -17.32
CA PRO A 284 -10.50 9.82 -17.81
C PRO A 284 -12.01 10.08 -17.81
N ARG A 285 -12.82 9.05 -18.10
CA ARG A 285 -14.29 9.13 -18.11
C ARG A 285 -14.92 9.48 -16.75
N TYR A 286 -14.28 9.13 -15.65
CA TYR A 286 -14.85 9.23 -14.30
C TYR A 286 -14.12 10.25 -13.43
N GLU A 287 -13.11 10.93 -13.98
CA GLU A 287 -12.38 11.97 -13.28
C GLU A 287 -13.29 13.14 -12.89
N ASN A 288 -13.21 13.56 -11.63
CA ASN A 288 -13.94 14.71 -11.12
C ASN A 288 -12.98 15.59 -10.27
N PRO A 289 -12.73 16.85 -10.67
CA PRO A 289 -11.88 17.79 -9.92
C PRO A 289 -12.25 18.01 -8.44
N GLU A 290 -13.52 17.86 -8.08
CA GLU A 290 -14.04 18.01 -6.71
C GLU A 290 -13.81 16.78 -5.84
N ARG A 291 -13.52 15.63 -6.45
CA ARG A 291 -13.27 14.35 -5.76
C ARG A 291 -11.82 13.90 -5.86
N HIS A 292 -11.15 14.25 -6.95
CA HIS A 292 -9.84 13.75 -7.32
C HIS A 292 -8.82 14.87 -7.49
N TYR A 293 -7.55 14.52 -7.33
CA TYR A 293 -6.42 15.39 -7.63
C TYR A 293 -6.00 15.17 -9.09
N THR A 294 -6.36 16.11 -9.96
CA THR A 294 -6.18 16.06 -11.41
C THR A 294 -5.43 17.30 -11.90
N LYS A 295 -4.90 17.25 -13.12
CA LYS A 295 -4.22 18.39 -13.74
C LYS A 295 -5.24 19.52 -14.00
N GLY A 296 -5.26 20.52 -13.12
CA GLY A 296 -6.18 21.65 -13.17
C GLY A 296 -7.09 21.81 -11.94
N SER A 297 -7.12 20.83 -11.04
CA SER A 297 -7.78 20.97 -9.74
C SER A 297 -6.80 21.50 -8.68
N PRO A 298 -7.28 22.03 -7.54
CA PRO A 298 -6.40 22.49 -6.47
C PRO A 298 -5.45 21.37 -6.03
N PRO A 299 -4.12 21.63 -6.01
CA PRO A 299 -3.15 20.60 -5.67
C PRO A 299 -3.29 20.17 -4.21
N PRO A 300 -2.76 18.99 -3.83
CA PRO A 300 -2.63 18.65 -2.42
C PRO A 300 -1.68 19.65 -1.71
N PRO A 301 -1.69 19.70 -0.38
CA PRO A 301 -0.75 20.52 0.38
C PRO A 301 0.71 20.26 -0.02
N ALA A 302 1.56 21.28 0.04
CA ALA A 302 2.94 21.21 -0.47
C ALA A 302 3.84 20.14 0.18
N PHE A 303 3.50 19.65 1.37
CA PHE A 303 4.23 18.57 2.06
C PHE A 303 3.78 17.16 1.63
N VAL A 304 2.75 17.08 0.77
CA VAL A 304 2.20 15.85 0.21
C VAL A 304 2.61 15.76 -1.26
N VAL A 305 3.41 14.74 -1.57
CA VAL A 305 3.73 14.33 -2.94
C VAL A 305 2.77 13.22 -3.33
N MET A 306 2.09 13.38 -4.45
CA MET A 306 1.17 12.36 -4.96
C MET A 306 1.76 11.71 -6.20
N ASN A 307 1.84 10.39 -6.17
CA ASN A 307 2.27 9.55 -7.28
C ASN A 307 1.07 8.76 -7.80
N ARG A 308 1.07 8.53 -9.12
CA ARG A 308 0.10 7.68 -9.78
C ARG A 308 0.77 6.38 -10.19
N ARG A 309 0.05 5.27 -10.06
CA ARG A 309 0.56 3.93 -10.40
C ARG A 309 -0.49 3.13 -11.15
N LEU A 310 -0.01 2.14 -11.90
CA LEU A 310 -0.85 1.10 -12.45
C LEU A 310 -1.54 0.29 -11.35
N ARG A 311 -2.73 -0.21 -11.69
CA ARG A 311 -3.54 -1.03 -10.80
C ARG A 311 -3.50 -2.49 -11.25
N GLN A 312 -3.70 -3.38 -10.29
CA GLN A 312 -3.94 -4.80 -10.57
C GLN A 312 -5.09 -4.94 -11.57
N ASP A 313 -4.89 -5.72 -12.63
CA ASP A 313 -5.89 -6.02 -13.66
C ASP A 313 -6.42 -7.46 -13.60
N ARG A 314 -5.83 -8.29 -12.73
CA ARG A 314 -6.29 -9.66 -12.48
C ARG A 314 -7.07 -9.75 -11.19
N PHE A 315 -8.30 -10.24 -11.24
CA PHE A 315 -9.16 -10.38 -10.06
C PHE A 315 -9.65 -11.81 -9.91
N TYR A 316 -10.03 -12.17 -8.68
CA TYR A 316 -10.72 -13.43 -8.42
C TYR A 316 -12.22 -13.21 -8.58
N GLU A 317 -12.86 -14.04 -9.39
CA GLU A 317 -14.31 -14.11 -9.47
C GLU A 317 -14.78 -15.50 -9.07
N GLU A 318 -15.65 -15.58 -8.07
CA GLU A 318 -16.29 -16.84 -7.68
C GLU A 318 -17.39 -17.19 -8.68
N THR A 319 -17.22 -18.26 -9.45
CA THR A 319 -18.33 -18.81 -10.23
C THR A 319 -19.30 -19.48 -9.26
N GLY A 320 -20.60 -19.48 -9.55
CA GLY A 320 -21.66 -19.95 -8.63
C GLY A 320 -21.61 -21.41 -8.15
N SER A 321 -20.49 -22.11 -8.37
CA SER A 321 -20.17 -23.46 -7.87
C SER A 321 -19.11 -23.50 -6.76
N GLY A 322 -18.68 -22.35 -6.21
CA GLY A 322 -17.57 -22.28 -5.25
C GLY A 322 -16.20 -22.53 -5.89
N VAL A 323 -16.17 -22.67 -7.22
CA VAL A 323 -14.95 -22.66 -8.03
C VAL A 323 -14.80 -21.24 -8.54
N GLY A 324 -13.78 -20.52 -8.11
CA GLY A 324 -13.49 -19.24 -8.74
C GLY A 324 -12.35 -19.35 -9.75
N SER A 325 -12.29 -18.35 -10.61
CA SER A 325 -11.29 -18.23 -11.66
C SER A 325 -10.68 -16.84 -11.64
N VAL A 326 -9.47 -16.72 -12.17
CA VAL A 326 -8.83 -15.42 -12.37
C VAL A 326 -9.40 -14.75 -13.63
N THR A 327 -10.03 -13.60 -13.46
CA THR A 327 -10.52 -12.75 -14.57
C THR A 327 -9.57 -11.60 -14.84
N TYR A 328 -9.58 -11.12 -16.09
CA TYR A 328 -8.84 -9.94 -16.52
C TYR A 328 -9.83 -8.79 -16.68
N GLU A 329 -9.67 -7.77 -15.85
CA GLU A 329 -10.47 -6.55 -15.81
C GLU A 329 -9.48 -5.38 -15.85
N PRO A 330 -9.15 -4.86 -17.05
CA PRO A 330 -8.20 -3.77 -17.17
C PRO A 330 -8.73 -2.50 -16.50
N ASP A 331 -7.87 -1.80 -15.75
CA ASP A 331 -8.10 -0.42 -15.35
C ASP A 331 -7.29 0.50 -16.27
N PHE A 332 -7.49 1.81 -16.16
CA PHE A 332 -6.80 2.77 -17.00
C PHE A 332 -5.27 2.80 -16.73
N PRO A 333 -4.40 2.80 -17.77
CA PRO A 333 -4.72 2.66 -19.19
C PRO A 333 -4.97 1.20 -19.60
N ALA A 334 -6.11 0.93 -20.25
CA ALA A 334 -6.46 -0.40 -20.76
C ALA A 334 -5.54 -0.83 -21.93
N LEU A 335 -5.00 0.12 -22.69
CA LEU A 335 -4.13 -0.14 -23.83
C LEU A 335 -2.69 -0.53 -23.44
N LEU A 336 -2.39 -0.71 -22.15
CA LEU A 336 -1.04 -0.97 -21.66
C LEU A 336 -0.39 -2.20 -22.33
N ASP A 337 -1.17 -3.26 -22.56
CA ASP A 337 -0.68 -4.48 -23.19
C ASP A 337 -0.13 -4.23 -24.61
N LEU A 338 -0.54 -3.15 -25.29
CA LEU A 338 0.01 -2.77 -26.60
C LEU A 338 1.50 -2.47 -26.55
N ILE A 339 2.05 -2.02 -25.41
CA ILE A 339 3.48 -1.76 -25.26
C ILE A 339 4.26 -3.05 -25.47
N ASP A 340 3.80 -4.13 -24.85
CA ASP A 340 4.48 -5.43 -24.91
C ASP A 340 4.28 -6.08 -26.29
N PHE A 341 3.12 -5.89 -26.93
CA PHE A 341 2.86 -6.37 -28.30
C PHE A 341 3.67 -5.64 -29.37
N THR A 342 4.05 -4.38 -29.12
CA THR A 342 4.77 -3.54 -30.09
C THR A 342 6.27 -3.45 -29.80
N ALA A 343 6.74 -4.13 -28.77
CA ALA A 343 8.16 -4.22 -28.45
C ALA A 343 8.91 -5.08 -29.47
N ASP A 344 9.82 -4.44 -30.20
CA ASP A 344 10.77 -5.13 -31.05
C ASP A 344 12.02 -5.53 -30.23
N PRO A 345 12.52 -6.77 -30.34
CA PRO A 345 13.66 -7.23 -29.54
C PRO A 345 14.93 -6.39 -29.73
N ASP A 346 15.13 -5.81 -30.91
CA ASP A 346 16.33 -5.06 -31.26
C ASP A 346 16.17 -3.54 -31.06
N SER A 347 14.92 -3.06 -31.06
CA SER A 347 14.59 -1.62 -31.10
C SER A 347 13.85 -1.10 -29.86
N GLY A 348 13.40 -2.00 -28.97
CA GLY A 348 12.60 -1.64 -27.79
C GLY A 348 11.11 -1.39 -28.11
N PRO A 349 10.31 -0.94 -27.12
CA PRO A 349 8.90 -0.64 -27.32
C PRO A 349 8.71 0.57 -28.25
N LEU A 350 7.77 0.46 -29.18
CA LEU A 350 7.42 1.54 -30.11
C LEU A 350 6.71 2.73 -29.42
N MET A 351 6.17 2.53 -28.23
CA MET A 351 5.47 3.54 -27.42
C MET A 351 5.92 3.42 -25.96
N THR A 352 6.12 4.56 -25.30
CA THR A 352 6.32 4.58 -23.84
C THR A 352 5.00 4.43 -23.09
N TYR A 353 5.09 4.29 -21.77
CA TYR A 353 3.90 4.29 -20.91
C TYR A 353 3.11 5.60 -21.03
N GLU A 354 3.83 6.72 -21.01
CA GLU A 354 3.24 8.05 -21.13
C GLU A 354 2.56 8.25 -22.49
N ASP A 355 3.15 7.71 -23.57
CA ASP A 355 2.55 7.75 -24.91
C ASP A 355 1.20 7.00 -24.94
N VAL A 356 1.13 5.82 -24.31
CA VAL A 356 -0.10 5.02 -24.23
C VAL A 356 -1.16 5.71 -23.37
N GLU A 357 -0.76 6.26 -22.23
CA GLU A 357 -1.66 7.04 -21.37
C GLU A 357 -2.26 8.24 -22.14
N GLU A 358 -1.42 8.99 -22.85
CA GLU A 358 -1.85 10.17 -23.62
C GLU A 358 -2.78 9.78 -24.77
N LEU A 359 -2.43 8.71 -25.52
CA LEU A 359 -3.26 8.17 -26.59
C LEU A 359 -4.65 7.74 -26.10
N GLU A 360 -4.70 7.06 -24.96
CA GLU A 360 -5.94 6.60 -24.37
C GLU A 360 -6.81 7.76 -23.86
N ARG A 361 -6.19 8.75 -23.19
CA ARG A 361 -6.85 10.01 -22.79
C ARG A 361 -7.43 10.76 -23.99
N GLU A 362 -6.65 10.93 -25.06
CA GLU A 362 -7.12 11.59 -26.28
C GLU A 362 -8.31 10.84 -26.88
N SER A 363 -8.25 9.51 -26.92
CA SER A 363 -9.33 8.68 -27.45
C SER A 363 -10.62 8.84 -26.65
N TRP A 364 -10.54 8.80 -25.31
CA TRP A 364 -11.66 9.12 -24.43
C TRP A 364 -12.20 10.54 -24.64
N SER A 365 -11.32 11.54 -24.83
CA SER A 365 -11.73 12.92 -25.07
C SER A 365 -12.53 13.10 -26.37
N ARG A 366 -12.29 12.23 -27.36
CA ARG A 366 -13.02 12.17 -28.64
C ARG A 366 -14.27 11.29 -28.57
N GLY A 367 -14.59 10.70 -27.41
CA GLY A 367 -15.72 9.79 -27.23
C GLY A 367 -15.49 8.39 -27.82
N VAL A 368 -14.25 8.02 -28.12
CA VAL A 368 -13.87 6.69 -28.62
C VAL A 368 -13.48 5.82 -27.41
N ASN A 369 -14.12 4.65 -27.26
CA ASN A 369 -13.71 3.67 -26.24
C ASN A 369 -12.44 2.94 -26.74
N PRO A 370 -11.29 3.10 -26.08
CA PRO A 370 -10.03 2.45 -26.45
C PRO A 370 -10.07 0.93 -26.30
N GLU A 371 -10.89 0.39 -25.39
CA GLU A 371 -11.07 -1.06 -25.22
C GLU A 371 -11.62 -1.73 -26.48
N ASN A 372 -12.41 -1.00 -27.29
CA ASN A 372 -12.89 -1.51 -28.57
C ASN A 372 -11.72 -1.79 -29.53
N ILE A 373 -10.61 -1.04 -29.43
CA ILE A 373 -9.41 -1.25 -30.24
C ILE A 373 -8.78 -2.59 -29.89
N ILE A 374 -8.71 -2.93 -28.59
CA ILE A 374 -8.21 -4.23 -28.10
C ILE A 374 -9.08 -5.37 -28.65
N TRP A 375 -10.41 -5.22 -28.59
CA TRP A 375 -11.35 -6.20 -29.14
C TRP A 375 -11.28 -6.36 -30.66
N GLU A 376 -11.13 -5.27 -31.40
CA GLU A 376 -10.95 -5.32 -32.86
C GLU A 376 -9.64 -6.02 -33.26
N MET A 377 -8.56 -5.81 -32.49
CA MET A 377 -7.28 -6.49 -32.67
C MET A 377 -7.37 -7.98 -32.32
N ALA A 378 -7.95 -8.31 -31.16
CA ALA A 378 -8.11 -9.69 -30.71
C ALA A 378 -9.03 -10.52 -31.63
N SER A 379 -10.03 -9.88 -32.25
CA SER A 379 -10.99 -10.53 -33.16
C SER A 379 -10.48 -10.68 -34.60
N GLY A 380 -9.30 -10.13 -34.93
CA GLY A 380 -8.73 -10.17 -36.29
C GLY A 380 -9.53 -9.37 -37.33
N LEU A 381 -10.44 -8.50 -36.89
CA LEU A 381 -11.38 -7.75 -37.74
C LEU A 381 -10.97 -6.28 -37.96
N GLY A 382 -9.99 -5.76 -37.23
CA GLY A 382 -9.55 -4.37 -37.34
C GLY A 382 -8.40 -4.17 -38.34
N PRO A 383 -8.42 -3.11 -39.18
CA PRO A 383 -7.22 -2.67 -39.88
C PRO A 383 -6.24 -2.09 -38.85
N TRP A 384 -5.01 -2.61 -38.80
CA TRP A 384 -3.88 -1.85 -38.24
C TRP A 384 -3.92 -0.43 -38.83
N PRO A 385 -3.71 0.64 -38.04
CA PRO A 385 -3.40 1.93 -38.65
C PRO A 385 -2.04 1.76 -39.34
N LYS A 386 -2.08 1.44 -40.65
CA LYS A 386 -0.91 1.36 -41.54
C LYS A 386 -0.21 2.71 -41.68
N THR A 387 -0.77 3.76 -41.10
CA THR A 387 -0.24 5.10 -41.02
C THR A 387 0.01 5.43 -39.56
N ARG A 388 1.26 5.81 -39.25
CA ARG A 388 1.62 6.51 -38.00
C ARG A 388 0.51 7.51 -37.64
N PRO A 389 0.08 7.60 -36.36
CA PRO A 389 -0.84 8.66 -35.96
C PRO A 389 -0.24 10.02 -36.38
N PRO A 390 -1.07 10.98 -36.83
CA PRO A 390 -0.59 12.27 -37.28
C PRO A 390 0.06 12.99 -36.09
N PHE A 391 1.39 12.96 -36.05
CA PHE A 391 2.20 13.70 -35.10
C PHE A 391 1.75 15.16 -35.06
N LEU A 392 1.25 15.61 -33.91
CA LEU A 392 1.27 17.02 -33.57
C LEU A 392 2.73 17.48 -33.52
N PRO A 393 3.05 18.69 -34.02
CA PRO A 393 4.43 19.14 -34.10
C PRO A 393 5.01 19.32 -32.70
N TRP A 394 6.03 18.50 -32.40
CA TRP A 394 6.90 18.63 -31.24
C TRP A 394 7.30 20.10 -31.02
N ARG A 395 6.86 20.70 -29.91
CA ARG A 395 7.45 21.95 -29.43
C ARG A 395 8.83 21.62 -28.86
N ARG A 396 9.86 22.21 -29.46
CA ARG A 396 11.23 22.23 -28.94
C ARG A 396 11.32 23.03 -27.65
#